data_AF-A0AAF0ZUI8-F1
#
_entry.id   AF-A0AAF0ZUI8-F1
#
_cell.length_a   1.000
_cell.length_b   1.000
_cell.length_c   1.000
_cell.angle_alpha   90.00
_cell.angle_beta   90.00
_cell.angle_gamma   90.00
#
_symmetry.space_group_name_H-M   'P 1'
#
loop_
_entity.id
_entity.type
_entity.pdbx_description
1 polymer ?
#
loop_
_entity_poly.entity_id
_entity_poly.type
_entity_poly.pdbx_seq_one_letter_code
_entity_poly.pdbx_strand_id
1 'polypeptide(L)'
;MNLPSFTGSSTTKDPENFIEELQKIFDDMHIDDTERMELDEYQMKGFTRIWFDQWKKNRAEDAPHVSWACFEDAFLGHFFPRELKEHKVREFLTLKQVFVQVLGQLQMTITFSTG
;
A
#
# COMPACT_ATOMS: atom_id res chain seq x y z
N MET A 1 -11.38 4.83 22.50
CA MET A 1 -10.27 4.35 21.68
C MET A 1 -9.43 5.50 21.20
N ASN A 2 -8.12 5.31 21.05
CA ASN A 2 -7.25 6.28 20.40
C ASN A 2 -7.01 5.77 18.97
N LEU A 3 -7.65 6.39 17.99
CA LEU A 3 -7.44 6.08 16.59
C LEU A 3 -6.19 6.85 16.12
N PRO A 4 -5.29 6.22 15.35
CA PRO A 4 -4.14 6.90 14.81
C PRO A 4 -4.60 8.00 13.84
N SER A 5 -3.85 9.10 13.77
CA SER A 5 -4.12 10.21 12.85
C SER A 5 -2.99 10.43 11.86
N PHE A 6 -3.35 10.70 10.61
CA PHE A 6 -2.43 10.94 9.52
C PHE A 6 -2.74 12.28 8.83
N THR A 7 -1.72 13.13 8.70
CA THR A 7 -1.85 14.47 8.11
C THR A 7 -1.21 14.58 6.73
N GLY A 8 -0.46 13.57 6.29
CA GLY A 8 0.27 13.56 5.02
C GLY A 8 1.47 14.52 4.93
N SER A 9 1.67 15.37 5.94
CA SER A 9 2.70 16.42 5.96
C SER A 9 4.00 16.01 6.65
N SER A 10 4.00 14.91 7.41
CA SER A 10 5.19 14.43 8.14
C SER A 10 5.92 13.36 7.34
N THR A 11 7.19 13.59 7.05
CA THR A 11 8.09 12.60 6.41
C THR A 11 8.47 11.44 7.34
N THR A 12 8.10 11.51 8.62
CA THR A 12 8.42 10.51 9.65
C THR A 12 7.36 9.44 9.87
N LYS A 13 6.13 9.66 9.37
CA LYS A 13 5.03 8.70 9.52
C LYS A 13 4.96 7.83 8.27
N ASP A 14 5.17 6.53 8.46
CA ASP A 14 5.04 5.53 7.40
C ASP A 14 3.56 5.28 7.08
N PRO A 15 3.11 5.52 5.83
CA PRO A 15 1.74 5.23 5.42
C PRO A 15 1.39 3.73 5.45
N GLU A 16 2.34 2.80 5.29
CA GLU A 16 2.08 1.36 5.45
C GLU A 16 1.73 1.06 6.94
N ASN A 17 2.57 1.50 7.88
CA ASN A 17 2.33 1.30 9.32
C ASN A 17 1.01 1.95 9.79
N PHE A 18 0.63 3.10 9.22
CA PHE A 18 -0.65 3.75 9.53
C PHE A 18 -1.86 2.89 9.14
N ILE A 19 -1.84 2.30 7.94
CA ILE A 19 -2.90 1.40 7.48
C ILE A 19 -2.95 0.13 8.34
N GLU A 20 -1.79 -0.47 8.66
CA GLU A 20 -1.72 -1.68 9.48
C GLU A 20 -2.30 -1.45 10.90
N GLU A 21 -2.00 -0.31 11.53
CA GLU A 21 -2.56 0.05 12.84
C GLU A 21 -4.08 0.23 12.79
N LEU A 22 -4.62 0.85 11.72
CA LEU A 22 -6.06 1.02 11.52
C LEU A 22 -6.77 -0.32 11.29
N GLN A 23 -6.24 -1.15 10.40
CA GLN A 23 -6.78 -2.49 10.12
C GLN A 23 -6.88 -3.31 11.39
N LYS A 24 -5.81 -3.32 12.21
CA LYS A 24 -5.80 -4.04 13.49
C LYS A 24 -6.91 -3.57 14.44
N ILE A 25 -7.10 -2.26 14.57
CA ILE A 25 -8.16 -1.70 15.43
C ILE A 25 -9.55 -2.10 14.90
N PHE A 26 -9.76 -2.00 13.60
CA PHE A 26 -11.04 -2.35 12.96
C PHE A 26 -11.36 -3.84 13.07
N ASP A 27 -10.36 -4.69 12.93
CA ASP A 27 -10.49 -6.13 13.11
C ASP A 27 -10.79 -6.48 14.58
N ASP A 28 -10.06 -5.91 15.54
CA ASP A 28 -10.31 -6.10 16.98
C ASP A 28 -11.75 -5.68 17.36
N MET A 29 -12.25 -4.61 16.73
CA MET A 29 -13.60 -4.08 16.94
C MET A 29 -14.69 -4.77 16.12
N HIS A 30 -14.35 -5.67 15.19
CA HIS A 30 -15.30 -6.32 14.27
C HIS A 30 -16.13 -5.32 13.44
N ILE A 31 -15.51 -4.21 13.04
CA ILE A 31 -16.14 -3.15 12.24
C ILE A 31 -16.25 -3.59 10.79
N ASP A 32 -17.42 -3.39 10.18
CA ASP A 32 -17.62 -3.66 8.76
C ASP A 32 -17.02 -2.56 7.86
N ASP A 33 -16.82 -2.87 6.58
CA ASP A 33 -16.19 -1.95 5.62
C ASP A 33 -16.87 -0.57 5.52
N THR A 34 -18.19 -0.49 5.72
CA THR A 34 -18.93 0.78 5.65
C THR A 34 -18.57 1.66 6.83
N GLU A 35 -18.63 1.10 8.04
CA GLU A 35 -18.27 1.79 9.27
C GLU A 35 -16.77 2.16 9.31
N ARG A 36 -15.89 1.31 8.75
CA ARG A 36 -14.45 1.61 8.61
C ARG A 36 -14.24 2.88 7.79
N MET A 37 -14.91 2.98 6.64
CA MET A 37 -14.78 4.14 5.75
C MET A 37 -15.30 5.44 6.37
N GLU A 38 -16.34 5.37 7.21
CA GLU A 38 -16.85 6.54 7.95
C GLU A 38 -15.88 7.00 9.03
N LEU A 39 -15.29 6.05 9.77
CA LEU A 39 -14.30 6.35 10.81
C LEU A 39 -13.03 6.95 10.22
N ASP A 40 -12.53 6.40 9.12
CA ASP A 40 -11.35 6.90 8.45
C ASP A 40 -11.53 8.32 7.92
N GLU A 41 -12.69 8.60 7.33
CA GLU A 41 -13.02 9.95 6.90
C GLU A 41 -12.99 10.97 8.07
N TYR A 42 -13.42 10.55 9.27
CA TYR A 42 -13.38 11.38 10.46
C TYR A 42 -11.97 11.59 11.01
N GLN A 43 -11.08 10.59 10.87
CA GLN A 43 -9.70 10.64 11.36
C GLN A 43 -8.78 11.49 10.48
N MET A 44 -9.09 11.60 9.18
CA MET A 44 -8.28 12.37 8.23
C MET A 44 -8.32 13.86 8.51
N LYS A 45 -7.13 14.48 8.53
CA LYS A 45 -6.97 15.92 8.79
C LYS A 45 -5.98 16.54 7.82
N GLY A 46 -6.10 17.86 7.62
CA GLY A 46 -5.15 18.64 6.82
C GLY A 46 -5.10 18.16 5.37
N PHE A 47 -3.89 17.89 4.87
CA PHE A 47 -3.66 17.51 3.47
C PHE A 47 -4.34 16.19 3.10
N THR A 48 -4.35 15.21 4.01
CA THR A 48 -5.02 13.91 3.79
C THR A 48 -6.53 14.05 3.61
N ARG A 49 -7.17 14.97 4.35
CA ARG A 49 -8.61 15.24 4.18
C ARG A 49 -8.91 15.84 2.80
N ILE A 50 -8.12 16.83 2.38
CA ILE A 50 -8.26 17.47 1.06
C ILE A 50 -8.10 16.43 -0.07
N TRP A 51 -7.08 15.57 0.04
CA TRP A 51 -6.86 14.48 -0.92
C TRP A 51 -8.06 13.51 -0.96
N PHE A 52 -8.57 13.09 0.20
CA PHE A 52 -9.66 12.13 0.28
C PHE A 52 -10.95 12.65 -0.35
N ASP A 53 -11.30 13.92 -0.09
CA ASP A 53 -12.46 14.57 -0.68
C ASP A 53 -12.31 14.66 -2.22
N GLN A 54 -11.11 14.97 -2.73
CA GLN A 54 -10.82 14.96 -4.17
C GLN A 54 -10.89 13.56 -4.77
N TRP A 55 -10.33 12.58 -4.10
CA TRP A 55 -10.34 11.19 -4.54
C TRP A 55 -11.77 10.65 -4.64
N LYS A 56 -12.64 10.93 -3.65
CA LYS A 56 -14.08 10.60 -3.72
C LYS A 56 -14.78 11.32 -4.87
N LYS A 57 -14.54 12.62 -5.06
CA LYS A 57 -15.18 13.44 -6.10
C LYS A 57 -14.80 13.01 -7.52
N ASN A 58 -13.59 12.49 -7.72
CA ASN A 58 -13.10 12.09 -9.03
C ASN A 58 -13.58 10.70 -9.47
N ARG A 59 -14.40 10.01 -8.67
CA ARG A 59 -14.99 8.72 -9.07
C ARG A 59 -16.17 8.92 -10.01
N ALA A 60 -16.39 7.94 -10.88
CA ALA A 60 -17.53 7.93 -11.78
C ALA A 60 -18.85 7.84 -10.99
N GLU A 61 -19.93 8.42 -11.53
CA GLU A 61 -21.24 8.51 -10.86
C GLU A 61 -21.90 7.14 -10.65
N ASP A 62 -21.52 6.15 -11.45
CA ASP A 62 -21.93 4.74 -11.37
C ASP A 62 -20.94 3.85 -10.61
N ALA A 63 -19.88 4.43 -10.03
CA ALA A 63 -18.87 3.65 -9.36
C ALA A 63 -19.43 3.00 -8.08
N PRO A 64 -19.07 1.73 -7.78
CA PRO A 64 -19.51 1.05 -6.56
C PRO A 64 -19.17 1.85 -5.31
N HIS A 65 -19.89 1.64 -4.21
CA HIS A 65 -19.50 2.20 -2.91
C HIS A 65 -18.02 1.93 -2.63
N VAL A 66 -17.33 2.93 -2.06
CA VAL A 66 -15.91 2.81 -1.74
C VAL A 66 -15.75 1.71 -0.68
N SER A 67 -15.08 0.62 -1.03
CA SER A 67 -14.66 -0.39 -0.07
C SER A 67 -13.35 0.03 0.60
N TRP A 68 -13.07 -0.58 1.76
CA TRP A 68 -11.80 -0.40 2.46
C TRP A 68 -10.60 -0.69 1.55
N ALA A 69 -10.66 -1.79 0.79
CA ALA A 69 -9.59 -2.17 -0.13
C ALA A 69 -9.32 -1.13 -1.23
N CYS A 70 -10.36 -0.48 -1.77
CA CYS A 70 -10.19 0.59 -2.74
C CYS A 70 -9.53 1.84 -2.11
N PHE A 71 -9.87 2.13 -0.86
CA PHE A 71 -9.26 3.23 -0.12
C PHE A 71 -7.79 2.97 0.16
N GLU A 72 -7.45 1.78 0.68
CA GLU A 72 -6.08 1.38 1.01
C GLU A 72 -5.14 1.48 -0.20
N ASP A 73 -5.55 0.92 -1.34
CA ASP A 73 -4.77 0.98 -2.58
C ASP A 73 -4.57 2.43 -3.05
N ALA A 74 -5.61 3.26 -3.01
CA ALA A 74 -5.51 4.66 -3.38
C ALA A 74 -4.62 5.47 -2.42
N PHE A 75 -4.74 5.21 -1.11
CA PHE A 75 -3.99 5.90 -0.06
C PHE A 75 -2.51 5.59 -0.15
N LEU A 76 -2.13 4.30 -0.22
CA LEU A 76 -0.75 3.87 -0.43
C LEU A 76 -0.27 4.28 -1.84
N GLY A 77 -1.16 4.32 -2.82
CA GLY A 77 -0.92 4.91 -4.15
C GLY A 77 -0.37 6.33 -4.06
N HIS A 78 -1.02 7.18 -3.27
CA HIS A 78 -0.75 8.62 -3.18
C HIS A 78 0.33 9.00 -2.17
N PHE A 79 0.31 8.41 -0.97
CA PHE A 79 1.17 8.80 0.15
C PHE A 79 2.46 8.00 0.26
N PHE A 80 2.53 6.83 -0.38
CA PHE A 80 3.76 6.06 -0.35
C PHE A 80 4.84 6.72 -1.21
N PRO A 81 6.02 7.06 -0.65
CA PRO A 81 7.05 7.81 -1.36
C PRO A 81 7.44 7.15 -2.67
N ARG A 82 7.47 7.93 -3.76
CA ARG A 82 7.82 7.44 -5.09
C ARG A 82 9.21 6.79 -5.08
N GLU A 83 10.16 7.38 -4.37
CA GLU A 83 11.54 6.91 -4.24
C GLU A 83 11.60 5.51 -3.63
N LEU A 84 10.73 5.23 -2.65
CA LEU A 84 10.62 3.93 -2.02
C LEU A 84 9.96 2.90 -2.94
N LYS A 85 8.94 3.30 -3.73
CA LYS A 85 8.37 2.42 -4.79
C LYS A 85 9.44 2.02 -5.79
N GLU A 86 10.17 3.02 -6.29
CA GLU A 86 11.23 2.79 -7.27
C GLU A 86 12.37 1.96 -6.68
N HIS A 87 12.69 2.11 -5.40
CA HIS A 87 13.65 1.26 -4.72
C HIS A 87 13.18 -0.19 -4.64
N LYS A 88 11.97 -0.46 -4.13
CA LYS A 88 11.38 -1.80 -4.08
C LYS A 88 11.33 -2.45 -5.48
N VAL A 89 10.97 -1.68 -6.53
CA VAL A 89 10.98 -2.16 -7.92
C VAL A 89 12.39 -2.53 -8.39
N ARG A 90 13.40 -1.70 -8.09
CA ARG A 90 14.80 -1.99 -8.44
C ARG A 90 15.33 -3.23 -7.75
N GLU A 91 15.04 -3.41 -6.46
CA GLU A 91 15.40 -4.62 -5.72
C GLU A 91 14.77 -5.86 -6.35
N PHE A 92 13.47 -5.81 -6.68
CA PHE A 92 12.77 -6.92 -7.32
C PHE A 92 13.37 -7.29 -8.69
N LEU A 93 13.69 -6.30 -9.53
CA LEU A 93 14.34 -6.54 -10.82
C LEU A 93 15.74 -7.15 -10.64
N THR A 94 16.49 -6.69 -9.64
CA THR A 94 17.82 -7.23 -9.30
C THR A 94 17.71 -8.69 -8.85
N LEU A 95 16.77 -9.00 -7.96
CA LEU A 95 16.49 -10.37 -7.50
C LEU A 95 16.15 -11.31 -8.67
N LYS A 96 15.28 -10.90 -9.60
CA LYS A 96 14.96 -11.70 -10.79
C LYS A 96 16.19 -11.94 -11.66
N GLN A 97 17.03 -10.93 -11.84
CA GLN A 97 18.25 -11.05 -12.64
C GLN A 97 19.22 -12.07 -12.02
N VAL A 98 19.44 -11.98 -10.71
CA VAL A 98 20.29 -12.93 -9.97
C VAL A 98 19.73 -14.35 -10.08
N PHE A 99 18.42 -14.51 -9.92
CA PHE A 99 17.77 -15.81 -10.05
C PHE A 99 17.99 -16.44 -11.44
N VAL A 100 17.79 -15.66 -12.52
CA VAL A 100 18.04 -16.12 -13.89
C VAL A 100 19.50 -16.50 -14.12
N GLN A 101 20.44 -15.72 -13.58
CA GLN A 101 21.87 -16.03 -13.68
C GLN A 101 22.23 -17.34 -12.96
N VAL A 102 21.73 -17.54 -11.75
CA VAL A 102 21.98 -18.75 -10.96
C VAL A 102 21.43 -19.99 -11.65
N LEU A 103 20.21 -19.92 -12.19
CA LEU A 103 19.63 -21.03 -12.96
C LEU A 103 20.46 -21.38 -14.21
N GLY A 104 20.93 -20.36 -14.94
CA GLY A 104 21.79 -20.57 -16.10
C GLY A 104 23.12 -21.24 -15.74
N GLN A 105 23.75 -20.82 -14.64
CA GLN A 105 24.99 -21.44 -14.15
C GLN A 105 24.77 -22.90 -13.74
N LEU A 106 23.69 -23.20 -13.02
CA LEU A 106 23.37 -24.55 -12.59
C LEU A 106 23.16 -25.49 -13.79
N GLN A 107 22.44 -25.04 -14.81
CA GLN A 107 22.20 -25.82 -16.03
C GLN A 107 23.51 -26.08 -16.81
N MET A 108 24.40 -25.08 -16.88
CA MET A 108 25.74 -25.25 -17.47
C MET A 108 26.58 -26.27 -16.71
N THR A 109 26.59 -26.23 -15.37
CA THR A 109 27.33 -27.18 -14.51
C THR A 109 26.82 -28.61 -14.68
N ILE A 110 25.50 -28.81 -14.73
CA ILE A 110 24.90 -30.14 -14.94
C ILE A 110 25.32 -30.69 -16.31
N THR A 111 25.26 -29.86 -17.36
CA THR A 111 25.58 -30.27 -18.74
C THR A 111 27.03 -30.70 -18.88
N PHE A 112 27.96 -29.98 -18.24
CA PHE A 112 29.39 -30.35 -18.22
C PHE A 112 29.71 -31.58 -17.37
N SER A 113 28.91 -31.87 -16.34
CA SER A 113 29.12 -33.05 -15.47
C SER A 113 28.63 -34.35 -16.09
N THR A 114 27.80 -34.30 -17.14
CA THR A 114 27.22 -35.47 -17.82
C THR A 114 27.84 -35.76 -19.19
N GLY A 115 28.84 -34.99 -19.60
CA GLY A 115 29.54 -35.13 -20.89
C GLY A 115 30.86 -35.87 -20.79
#